data_AF-A0A793D0V0-F1
#
_entry.id   AF-A0A793D0V0-F1
#
_cell.length_a   1.000
_cell.length_b   1.000
_cell.length_c   1.000
_cell.angle_alpha   90.00
_cell.angle_beta   90.00
_cell.angle_gamma   90.00
#
_symmetry.space_group_name_H-M   'P 1'
#
loop_
_entity.id
_entity.type
_entity.pdbx_description
1 polymer ?
#
loop_
_entity_poly.entity_id
_entity_poly.type
_entity_poly.pdbx_seq_one_letter_code
_entity_poly.pdbx_strand_id
1 'polypeptide(L)' 'MFVLIQRGQSFVDANNYPVEICKVTLTQVIYRRLDGRTRATSIGA' A
#
# COMPACT_ATOMS: atom_id res chain seq x y z
N MET A 1 10.44 5.14 -11.96
CA MET A 1 10.31 5.98 -10.75
C MET A 1 9.94 5.05 -9.60
N PHE A 2 10.75 4.96 -8.54
CA PHE A 2 10.46 4.17 -7.35
C PHE A 2 10.14 5.10 -6.18
N VAL A 3 9.26 4.67 -5.28
CA VAL A 3 8.98 5.37 -4.01
C VAL A 3 9.36 4.44 -2.87
N LEU A 4 10.12 4.97 -1.91
CA LEU A 4 10.36 4.28 -0.64
C LEU A 4 9.08 4.37 0.19
N ILE A 5 8.58 3.23 0.65
CA ILE A 5 7.47 3.20 1.61
C ILE A 5 8.05 3.52 2.99
N GLN A 6 7.72 4.71 3.52
CA GLN A 6 8.12 5.14 4.85
C GLN A 6 6.92 5.35 5.77
N ARG A 7 7.14 5.17 7.07
CA ARG A 7 6.12 5.50 8.08
C ARG A 7 5.77 6.99 8.02
N GLY A 8 4.48 7.29 8.14
CA GLY A 8 3.95 8.66 8.11
C GLY A 8 3.69 9.22 6.71
N GLN A 9 3.98 8.47 5.65
CA GLN A 9 3.57 8.84 4.30
C GLN A 9 2.14 8.38 4.02
N SER A 10 1.42 9.22 3.28
CA SER A 10 0.09 8.90 2.75
C SER A 10 0.22 8.19 1.42
N PHE A 11 -0.52 7.10 1.24
CA PHE A 11 -0.55 6.33 0.00
C PHE A 11 -1.96 6.32 -0.57
N VAL A 12 -2.04 6.15 -1.88
CA VAL A 12 -3.30 5.89 -2.59
C VAL A 12 -3.15 4.64 -3.44
N ASP A 13 -4.26 3.97 -3.72
CA ASP A 13 -4.28 2.92 -4.73
C ASP A 13 -4.47 3.45 -6.15
N ALA A 14 -4.56 2.54 -7.13
CA ALA A 14 -4.73 2.87 -8.55
C ALA A 14 -5.99 3.68 -8.88
N ASN A 15 -6.98 3.74 -7.97
CA ASN A 15 -8.21 4.52 -8.13
C ASN A 15 -8.16 5.84 -7.33
N ASN A 16 -6.98 6.27 -6.87
CA ASN A 16 -6.77 7.44 -6.01
C ASN A 16 -7.49 7.38 -4.65
N TYR A 17 -7.82 6.18 -4.15
CA TYR A 17 -8.37 6.05 -2.80
C TYR A 17 -7.26 6.03 -1.74
N PRO A 18 -7.39 6.79 -0.64
CA PRO A 18 -6.44 6.75 0.47
C PRO A 18 -6.33 5.35 1.08
N VAL A 19 -5.10 4.91 1.34
CA VAL A 19 -4.81 3.62 1.97
C VAL A 19 -3.78 3.75 3.08
N GLU A 20 -3.94 2.93 4.10
CA GLU A 20 -2.97 2.72 5.17
C GLU A 20 -2.14 1.47 4.86
N ILE A 21 -0.81 1.59 4.84
CA ILE A 21 0.06 0.42 4.68
C ILE A 21 0.13 -0.33 6.02
N CYS A 22 -0.39 -1.55 6.05
CA CYS A 22 -0.43 -2.37 7.25
C CYS A 22 0.84 -3.22 7.43
N LYS A 23 1.36 -3.77 6.33
CA LYS A 23 2.54 -4.65 6.34
C LYS A 23 3.22 -4.66 4.97
N VAL A 24 4.55 -4.63 4.99
CA VAL A 24 5.38 -4.85 3.80
C VAL A 24 6.17 -6.13 3.99
N THR A 25 6.22 -6.95 2.95
CA THR A 25 7.03 -8.16 2.86
C THR A 25 7.97 -8.04 1.66
N LEU A 26 8.83 -9.05 1.43
CA LEU A 26 9.74 -9.05 0.29
C LEU A 26 9.00 -8.97 -1.07
N THR A 27 7.82 -9.57 -1.15
CA THR A 27 7.10 -9.76 -2.43
C THR A 27 5.74 -9.08 -2.46
N GLN A 28 5.27 -8.49 -1.36
CA GLN A 28 3.92 -7.95 -1.27
C GLN A 28 3.83 -6.76 -0.31
N VAL A 29 2.93 -5.84 -0.64
CA VAL A 29 2.45 -4.77 0.23
C VAL A 29 0.99 -5.03 0.58
N ILE A 30 0.69 -5.12 1.87
CA ILE A 30 -0.66 -5.28 2.41
C ILE A 30 -1.12 -3.92 2.94
N TYR A 31 -2.30 -3.49 2.51
CA TYR A 31 -2.85 -2.18 2.84
C TYR A 31 -4.35 -2.24 3.11
N ARG A 32 -4.85 -1.28 3.87
CA ARG A 32 -6.27 -1.12 4.21
C ARG A 32 -6.80 0.16 3.59
N ARG A 33 -7.94 0.05 2.92
CA ARG A 33 -8.72 1.21 2.46
C ARG A 33 -9.60 1.75 3.58
N LEU A 34 -10.00 3.00 3.47
CA LEU A 34 -10.95 3.63 4.41
C LEU A 34 -12.33 2.96 4.43
N ASP A 35 -12.68 2.20 3.39
CA ASP A 35 -13.88 1.35 3.35
C ASP A 35 -13.77 0.10 4.25
N GLY A 36 -12.66 -0.05 4.99
CA GLY A 36 -12.38 -1.17 5.90
C GLY A 36 -11.83 -2.41 5.21
N ARG A 37 -11.75 -2.44 3.87
CA ARG A 37 -11.28 -3.62 3.13
C ARG A 37 -9.75 -3.66 3.12
N THR A 38 -9.22 -4.83 3.47
CA THR A 38 -7.79 -5.11 3.36
C THR A 38 -7.49 -5.73 2.00
N ARG A 39 -6.43 -5.27 1.36
CA ARG A 39 -5.95 -5.74 0.06
C ARG A 39 -4.44 -5.96 0.10
N ALA A 40 -3.94 -6.70 -0.88
CA ALA A 40 -2.52 -6.91 -1.10
C ALA A 40 -2.17 -6.61 -2.56
N THR A 41 -1.00 -6.04 -2.79
CA THR A 41 -0.40 -5.90 -4.12
C THR A 41 0.97 -6.53 -4.13
N SER A 42 1.34 -7.14 -5.25
CA SER A 42 2.66 -7.74 -5.41
C SER A 42 3.71 -6.66 -5.67
N ILE A 43 4.89 -6.85 -5.11
CA ILE A 43 6.11 -6.13 -5.45
C ILE A 43 6.74 -6.92 -6.60
N GLY A 44 6.63 -6.38 -7.81
CA GLY A 44 7.29 -6.90 -9.00
C GLY A 44 8.67 -6.25 -9.22
N ALA A 45 9.52 -6.93 -9.99
CA ALA A 45 10.74 -6.38 -10.56
C ALA A 45 10.43 -5.57 -11.84
#